data_AF-A0AAV7VRA1-F1
#
_entry.id   AF-A0AAV7VRA1-F1
#
_cell.length_a   1.000
_cell.length_b   1.000
_cell.length_c   1.000
_cell.angle_alpha   90.00
_cell.angle_beta   90.00
_cell.angle_gamma   90.00
#
_symmetry.space_group_name_H-M   'P 1'
#
loop_
_entity.id
_entity.type
_entity.pdbx_description
1 polymer ?
#
loop_
_entity_poly.entity_id
_entity_poly.type
_entity_poly.pdbx_seq_one_letter_code
_entity_poly.pdbx_strand_id
1 'polypeptide(L)'
;MAAIQDLHGSLEPKLDAVTVDVNLLCTDLKKVKENVTNVETDIARLQSTSKRLENQVLFLTTEHEKVMARPEDQEGRAWRNIIRVVGVPGGAEGLSVELFLYRGLLTP
;
A
#
# COMPACT_ATOMS: atom_id res chain seq x y z
N MET A 1 -40.36 22.14 62.18
CA MET A 1 -41.02 21.12 61.35
C MET A 1 -41.25 21.61 59.92
N ALA A 2 -41.84 22.80 59.68
CA ALA A 2 -42.05 23.34 58.33
C ALA A 2 -40.80 23.35 57.42
N ALA A 3 -39.66 23.89 57.89
CA ALA A 3 -38.43 23.95 57.09
C ALA A 3 -37.86 22.56 56.70
N ILE A 4 -38.09 21.53 57.52
CA ILE A 4 -37.67 20.16 57.21
C ILE A 4 -38.56 19.58 56.11
N GLN A 5 -39.85 19.92 56.13
CA GLN A 5 -40.83 19.47 55.15
C GLN A 5 -40.62 20.16 53.78
N ASP A 6 -40.26 21.45 53.78
CA ASP A 6 -39.88 22.18 52.58
C ASP A 6 -38.59 21.63 51.95
N LEU A 7 -37.60 21.26 52.78
CA LEU A 7 -36.38 20.61 52.31
C LEU A 7 -36.67 19.23 51.72
N HIS A 8 -37.53 18.42 52.35
CA HIS A 8 -37.95 17.13 51.83
C HIS A 8 -38.63 17.27 50.46
N GLY A 9 -39.61 18.18 50.35
CA GLY A 9 -40.29 18.46 49.09
C GLY A 9 -39.38 19.02 47.98
N SER A 10 -38.25 19.63 48.34
CA SER A 10 -37.25 20.10 47.38
C SER A 10 -36.24 19.02 46.95
N LEU A 11 -35.88 18.09 47.86
CA LEU A 11 -34.87 17.07 47.59
C LEU A 11 -35.41 15.89 46.79
N GLU A 12 -36.62 15.44 47.11
CA GLU A 12 -37.28 14.28 46.49
C GLU A 12 -37.35 14.38 44.94
N PRO A 13 -37.84 15.48 44.33
CA PRO A 13 -37.87 15.59 42.87
C PRO A 13 -36.48 15.69 42.24
N LYS A 14 -35.49 16.22 42.96
CA LYS A 14 -34.09 16.25 42.48
C LYS A 14 -33.49 14.84 42.48
N LEU A 15 -33.83 14.03 43.48
CA LEU A 15 -33.39 12.64 43.56
C LEU A 15 -34.02 11.81 42.44
N ASP A 16 -35.30 12.02 42.15
CA ASP A 16 -35.98 11.37 41.03
C ASP A 16 -35.36 11.77 39.69
N ALA A 17 -35.08 13.07 39.49
CA ALA A 17 -34.40 13.55 38.28
C ALA A 17 -33.02 12.92 38.10
N VAL A 18 -32.20 12.86 39.16
CA VAL A 18 -30.90 12.20 39.14
C VAL A 18 -31.04 10.71 38.83
N THR A 19 -32.07 10.04 39.36
CA THR A 19 -32.33 8.62 39.07
C THR A 19 -32.64 8.41 37.60
N VAL A 20 -33.45 9.29 36.98
CA VAL A 20 -33.73 9.25 35.54
C VAL A 20 -32.46 9.48 34.72
N ASP A 21 -31.66 10.49 35.06
CA ASP A 21 -30.42 10.80 34.36
C ASP A 21 -29.42 9.64 34.43
N VAL A 22 -29.27 9.01 35.61
CA VAL A 22 -28.41 7.83 35.77
C VAL A 22 -28.88 6.68 34.88
N ASN A 23 -30.19 6.45 34.78
CA ASN A 23 -30.73 5.39 33.92
C ASN A 23 -30.50 5.67 32.42
N LEU A 24 -30.59 6.93 31.99
CA LEU A 24 -30.25 7.35 30.63
C LEU A 24 -28.76 7.14 30.35
N LEU A 25 -27.88 7.58 31.26
CA LEU A 25 -26.44 7.37 31.16
C LEU A 25 -26.08 5.89 31.09
N CYS A 26 -26.72 5.02 31.88
CA CYS A 26 -26.53 3.58 31.80
C CYS A 26 -26.92 3.01 30.41
N THR A 27 -27.97 3.56 29.81
CA THR A 27 -28.43 3.15 28.46
C THR A 27 -27.43 3.58 27.39
N ASP A 28 -26.96 4.83 27.47
CA ASP A 28 -25.99 5.36 26.52
C ASP A 28 -24.63 4.66 26.66
N LEU A 29 -24.20 4.34 27.89
CA LEU A 29 -22.98 3.59 28.13
C LEU A 29 -23.04 2.18 27.49
N LYS A 30 -24.21 1.52 27.51
CA LYS A 30 -24.39 0.23 26.81
C LYS A 30 -24.23 0.39 25.30
N LYS A 31 -24.80 1.44 24.70
CA LYS A 31 -24.64 1.72 23.26
C LYS A 31 -23.20 2.04 22.90
N VAL A 32 -22.51 2.83 23.72
CA VAL A 32 -21.09 3.14 23.51
C VAL A 32 -20.26 1.86 23.55
N LYS A 33 -20.53 0.97 24.52
CA LYS A 33 -19.86 -0.34 24.59
C LYS A 33 -20.07 -1.17 23.33
N GLU A 34 -21.29 -1.27 22.84
CA GLU A 34 -21.61 -1.98 21.59
C GLU A 34 -20.88 -1.37 20.38
N ASN A 35 -20.90 -0.04 20.26
CA ASN A 35 -20.19 0.66 19.20
C ASN A 35 -18.68 0.40 19.26
N VAL A 36 -18.08 0.40 20.45
CA VAL A 36 -16.65 0.08 20.61
C VAL A 36 -16.35 -1.33 20.14
N THR A 37 -17.17 -2.33 20.50
CA THR A 37 -16.96 -3.71 20.04
C THR A 37 -17.09 -3.87 18.51
N ASN A 38 -17.98 -3.11 17.89
CA ASN A 38 -18.12 -3.09 16.43
C ASN A 38 -16.88 -2.47 15.76
N VAL A 39 -16.39 -1.34 16.29
CA VAL A 39 -15.17 -0.69 15.80
C VAL A 39 -13.95 -1.60 15.96
N GLU A 40 -13.80 -2.31 17.08
CA GLU A 40 -12.72 -3.30 17.28
C GLU A 40 -12.76 -4.40 16.22
N THR A 41 -13.95 -4.89 15.89
CA THR A 41 -14.15 -5.90 14.83
C THR A 41 -13.77 -5.36 13.45
N ASP A 42 -14.17 -4.13 13.14
CA ASP A 42 -13.81 -3.47 11.89
C ASP A 42 -12.30 -3.22 11.76
N ILE A 43 -11.64 -2.80 12.84
CA ILE A 43 -10.19 -2.64 12.90
C ILE A 43 -9.50 -3.97 12.59
N ALA A 44 -9.93 -5.07 13.23
CA ALA A 44 -9.36 -6.39 12.97
C ALA A 44 -9.51 -6.82 11.51
N ARG A 45 -10.68 -6.55 10.90
CA ARG A 45 -10.92 -6.80 9.48
C ARG A 45 -10.00 -5.96 8.59
N LEU A 46 -9.87 -4.67 8.87
CA LEU A 46 -9.00 -3.76 8.11
C LEU A 46 -7.53 -4.20 8.18
N GLN A 47 -7.05 -4.58 9.37
CA GLN A 47 -5.70 -5.11 9.54
C GLN A 47 -5.45 -6.37 8.71
N SER A 48 -6.41 -7.29 8.66
CA SER A 48 -6.34 -8.48 7.80
C SER A 48 -6.25 -8.11 6.32
N THR A 49 -7.07 -7.16 5.86
CA THR A 49 -7.04 -6.70 4.46
C THR A 49 -5.74 -5.98 4.11
N SER A 50 -5.17 -5.18 5.02
CA SER A 50 -3.88 -4.50 4.83
C SER A 50 -2.75 -5.50 4.59
N LYS A 51 -2.63 -6.51 5.47
CA LYS A 51 -1.62 -7.56 5.32
C LYS A 51 -1.75 -8.33 4.00
N ARG A 52 -2.98 -8.61 3.57
CA ARG A 52 -3.22 -9.27 2.28
C ARG A 52 -2.76 -8.39 1.11
N LEU A 53 -3.06 -7.11 1.14
CA LEU A 53 -2.65 -6.16 0.10
C LEU A 53 -1.12 -6.01 0.07
N GLU A 54 -0.46 -5.91 1.22
CA GLU A 54 1.01 -5.88 1.31
C GLU A 54 1.64 -7.10 0.64
N ASN A 55 1.11 -8.30 0.90
CA ASN A 55 1.59 -9.53 0.26
C ASN A 55 1.36 -9.53 -1.27
N GLN A 56 0.21 -9.00 -1.73
CA GLN A 56 -0.08 -8.88 -3.15
C GLN A 56 0.87 -7.91 -3.86
N VAL A 57 1.17 -6.78 -3.21
CA VAL A 57 2.14 -5.80 -3.72
C VAL A 57 3.52 -6.43 -3.82
N LEU A 58 4.00 -7.11 -2.76
CA LEU A 58 5.30 -7.78 -2.78
C LEU A 58 5.40 -8.81 -3.92
N PHE A 59 4.35 -9.60 -4.12
CA PHE A 59 4.27 -10.57 -5.21
C PHE A 59 4.35 -9.88 -6.58
N LEU A 60 3.55 -8.84 -6.80
CA LEU A 60 3.54 -8.10 -8.06
C LEU A 60 4.87 -7.40 -8.34
N THR A 61 5.52 -6.83 -7.32
CA THR A 61 6.86 -6.24 -7.44
C THR A 61 7.88 -7.29 -7.88
N THR A 62 7.85 -8.48 -7.26
CA THR A 62 8.75 -9.58 -7.62
C THR A 62 8.52 -10.06 -9.06
N GLU A 63 7.25 -10.19 -9.47
CA GLU A 63 6.93 -10.58 -10.86
C GLU A 63 7.31 -9.48 -11.85
N HIS A 64 7.15 -8.21 -11.49
CA HIS A 64 7.58 -7.08 -12.31
C HIS A 64 9.10 -7.09 -12.53
N GLU A 65 9.90 -7.30 -11.49
CA GLU A 65 11.36 -7.43 -11.61
C GLU A 65 11.76 -8.56 -12.56
N LYS A 66 11.11 -9.74 -12.44
CA LYS A 66 11.35 -10.85 -13.36
C LYS A 66 10.99 -10.51 -14.80
N VAL A 67 9.88 -9.81 -15.02
CA VAL A 67 9.47 -9.38 -16.36
C VAL A 67 10.46 -8.37 -16.93
N MET A 68 10.98 -7.46 -16.12
CA MET A 68 11.96 -6.45 -16.54
C MET A 68 13.35 -7.03 -16.81
N ALA A 69 13.77 -8.08 -16.11
CA ALA A 69 15.04 -8.76 -16.36
C ALA A 69 15.07 -9.54 -17.69
N ARG A 70 13.91 -10.07 -18.13
CA ARG A 70 13.81 -10.87 -19.36
C ARG A 70 14.26 -10.17 -20.64
N PRO A 71 13.83 -8.93 -20.96
CA PRO A 71 14.27 -8.25 -22.16
C PRO A 71 15.77 -7.92 -22.12
N GLU A 72 16.32 -7.51 -20.97
CA GLU A 72 17.75 -7.26 -20.82
C GLU A 72 18.58 -8.52 -21.07
N ASP A 73 18.15 -9.64 -20.49
CA ASP A 73 18.72 -10.95 -20.76
C ASP A 73 18.63 -11.31 -22.25
N GLN A 74 17.45 -11.15 -22.88
CA GLN A 74 17.26 -11.44 -24.30
C GLN A 74 18.13 -10.57 -25.21
N GLU A 75 18.23 -9.29 -24.90
CA GLU A 75 19.04 -8.33 -25.63
C GLU A 75 20.53 -8.69 -25.52
N GLY A 76 21.02 -8.97 -24.31
CA GLY A 76 22.38 -9.45 -24.10
C GLY A 76 22.68 -10.73 -24.90
N ARG A 77 21.73 -11.65 -25.03
CA ARG A 77 21.88 -12.83 -25.90
C ARG A 77 21.91 -12.48 -27.38
N ALA A 78 21.08 -11.53 -27.83
CA ALA A 78 21.02 -11.12 -29.23
C ALA A 78 22.33 -10.43 -29.68
N TRP A 79 22.92 -9.59 -28.83
CA TRP A 79 24.15 -8.85 -29.16
C TRP A 79 25.45 -9.61 -28.88
N ARG A 80 25.40 -10.80 -28.25
CA ARG A 80 26.60 -11.53 -27.80
C ARG A 80 27.68 -11.75 -28.86
N ASN A 81 27.28 -11.86 -30.13
CA ASN A 81 28.19 -12.07 -31.26
C ASN A 81 28.17 -10.92 -32.27
N ILE A 82 27.58 -9.77 -31.90
CA ILE A 82 27.46 -8.62 -32.79
C ILE A 82 28.47 -7.56 -32.34
N ILE A 83 29.36 -7.18 -33.26
CA ILE A 83 30.33 -6.10 -33.05
C ILE A 83 29.82 -4.85 -33.74
N ARG A 84 29.64 -3.77 -32.96
CA ARG A 84 29.29 -2.46 -33.52
C ARG A 84 30.56 -1.67 -33.81
N VAL A 85 30.79 -1.37 -35.09
CA VAL A 85 31.93 -0.58 -35.54
C VAL A 85 31.50 0.88 -35.68
N VAL A 86 32.21 1.79 -34.99
CA VAL A 86 31.89 3.23 -34.94
C VAL A 86 32.94 4.01 -35.73
N GLY A 87 32.51 5.03 -36.47
CA GLY A 87 33.42 5.89 -37.26
C GLY A 87 33.74 5.36 -38.66
N VAL A 88 32.88 4.50 -39.22
CA VAL A 88 33.02 4.04 -40.61
C VAL A 88 32.83 5.23 -41.57
N PRO A 89 33.73 5.44 -42.55
CA PRO A 89 33.62 6.55 -43.49
C PRO A 89 32.33 6.49 -44.32
N GLY A 90 31.72 7.65 -44.57
CA GLY A 90 30.48 7.76 -45.35
C GLY A 90 30.65 7.23 -46.77
N GLY A 91 29.77 6.33 -47.20
CA GLY A 91 29.84 5.63 -48.49
C GLY A 91 30.30 4.16 -48.40
N ALA A 92 30.64 3.68 -47.20
CA ALA A 92 30.90 2.26 -46.97
C ALA A 92 29.58 1.47 -46.85
N GLU A 93 29.09 0.97 -47.98
CA GLU A 93 27.94 0.08 -48.06
C GLU A 93 28.30 -1.24 -48.78
N GLY A 94 27.60 -2.33 -48.45
CA GLY A 94 27.82 -3.64 -49.06
C GLY A 94 29.25 -4.18 -48.88
N LEU A 95 29.83 -4.69 -49.96
CA LEU A 95 31.18 -5.32 -49.99
C LEU A 95 32.31 -4.41 -49.50
N SER A 96 32.12 -3.09 -49.55
CA SER A 96 33.13 -2.13 -49.08
C SER A 96 33.34 -2.18 -47.55
N VAL A 97 32.32 -2.60 -46.79
CA VAL A 97 32.41 -2.77 -45.33
C VAL A 97 33.28 -3.96 -44.97
N GLU A 98 33.15 -5.09 -45.68
CA GLU A 98 33.99 -6.28 -45.45
C GLU A 98 35.46 -5.98 -45.74
N LEU A 99 35.74 -5.27 -46.85
CA LEU A 99 37.09 -4.80 -47.20
C LEU A 99 37.67 -3.85 -46.15
N PHE A 100 36.86 -2.95 -45.61
CA PHE A 100 37.26 -2.04 -44.53
C PHE A 100 37.63 -2.81 -43.27
N LEU A 101 36.80 -3.77 -42.84
CA LEU A 101 37.07 -4.62 -41.68
C LEU A 101 38.33 -5.45 -41.88
N TYR A 102 38.50 -6.06 -43.06
CA TYR A 102 39.66 -6.90 -43.36
C TYR A 102 40.96 -6.09 -43.34
N ARG A 103 40.97 -4.90 -43.96
CA ARG A 103 42.16 -4.02 -43.96
C ARG A 103 42.46 -3.39 -42.60
N GLY A 104 41.44 -3.04 -41.83
CA GLY A 104 41.59 -2.34 -40.55
C GLY A 104 41.87 -3.25 -39.34
N LEU A 105 41.41 -4.51 -39.35
CA LEU A 105 41.54 -5.44 -38.22
C LEU A 105 42.53 -6.59 -38.44
N LEU A 106 42.74 -7.03 -39.69
CA LEU A 106 43.51 -8.25 -40.00
C LEU A 106 44.88 -7.98 -40.64
N THR A 107 45.19 -6.72 -40.96
CA THR A 107 46.54 -6.29 -41.35
C THR A 107 47.08 -5.32 -40.29
N PRO A 108 48.21 -5.64 -39.63
CA PRO A 108 48.82 -4.76 -38.63
C PRO A 108 49.38 -3.47 -39.22
#